data_AF-A0A3C1KDU3-F1
#
_entry.id   AF-A0A3C1KDU3-F1
#
_cell.length_a   1.000
_cell.length_b   1.000
_cell.length_c   1.000
_cell.angle_alpha   90.00
_cell.angle_beta   90.00
_cell.angle_gamma   90.00
#
_symmetry.space_group_name_H-M   'P 1'
#
loop_
_entity.id
_entity.type
_entity.pdbx_description
1 polymer ?
#
loop_
_entity_poly.entity_id
_entity_poly.type
_entity_poly.pdbx_seq_one_letter_code
_entity_poly.pdbx_strand_id
1 'polypeptide(L)'
;MNQMLAQGGLVEGTRLLSPAVVDAVFAHPTDSTDLVLRLPLRFGLGWALPHPVSTPWLPGDHRIAFWGGWGGSLVICDLDRRMTFAYVMNRMAASVIGSDRSIDYVTRAYAALG
;
A
#
# COMPACT_ATOMS: atom_id res chain seq x y z
N MET A 1 -6.85 -8.08 7.78
CA MET A 1 -7.28 -7.87 6.39
C MET A 1 -6.10 -7.65 5.43
N ASN A 2 -5.19 -6.70 5.68
CA ASN A 2 -4.09 -6.41 4.74
C ASN A 2 -3.12 -7.58 4.48
N GLN A 3 -2.73 -8.32 5.52
CA GLN A 3 -1.87 -9.50 5.37
C GLN A 3 -2.46 -10.61 4.50
N MET A 4 -3.79 -10.80 4.53
CA MET A 4 -4.48 -11.71 3.63
C MET A 4 -4.24 -11.36 2.15
N LEU A 5 -4.24 -10.06 1.81
CA LEU A 5 -4.07 -9.61 0.43
C LEU A 5 -2.65 -9.93 -0.08
N ALA A 6 -1.63 -9.58 0.72
CA ALA A 6 -0.22 -9.91 0.41
C ALA A 6 0.03 -11.42 0.26
N GLN A 7 -0.74 -12.26 0.95
CA GLN A 7 -0.65 -13.71 0.88
C GLN A 7 -1.58 -14.35 -0.17
N GLY A 8 -2.15 -13.57 -1.10
CA GLY A 8 -3.00 -14.12 -2.17
C GLY A 8 -4.35 -14.64 -1.69
N GLY A 9 -4.93 -14.00 -0.66
CA GLY A 9 -6.24 -14.33 -0.12
C GLY A 9 -6.24 -15.34 1.02
N LEU A 10 -5.06 -15.70 1.53
CA LEU A 10 -4.88 -16.70 2.59
C LEU A 10 -4.49 -16.07 3.93
N VAL A 11 -5.05 -16.57 5.02
CA VAL A 11 -4.61 -16.31 6.39
C VAL A 11 -4.55 -17.63 7.12
N GLU A 12 -3.35 -18.02 7.58
CA GLU A 12 -3.16 -19.24 8.39
C GLU A 12 -3.81 -20.49 7.75
N GLY A 13 -3.66 -20.65 6.43
CA GLY A 13 -4.24 -21.77 5.67
C GLY A 13 -5.72 -21.61 5.30
N THR A 14 -6.43 -20.63 5.86
CA THR A 14 -7.83 -20.34 5.53
C THR A 14 -7.91 -19.39 4.34
N ARG A 15 -8.70 -19.74 3.32
CA ARG A 15 -8.98 -18.87 2.17
C ARG A 15 -10.12 -17.92 2.48
N LEU A 16 -9.78 -16.63 2.60
CA LEU A 16 -10.74 -15.55 2.82
C LEU A 16 -11.13 -14.85 1.51
N LEU A 17 -10.19 -14.73 0.57
CA LEU A 17 -10.46 -14.24 -0.79
C LEU A 17 -10.02 -15.27 -1.84
N SER A 18 -10.79 -15.36 -2.92
CA SER A 18 -10.33 -16.09 -4.11
C SER A 18 -9.21 -15.33 -4.82
N PRO A 19 -8.33 -16.01 -5.57
CA PRO A 19 -7.31 -15.35 -6.38
C PRO A 19 -7.91 -14.30 -7.32
N ALA A 20 -9.06 -14.57 -7.92
CA ALA A 20 -9.77 -13.63 -8.79
C ALA A 20 -10.15 -12.32 -8.08
N VAL A 21 -10.55 -12.38 -6.80
CA VAL A 21 -10.85 -11.16 -6.02
C VAL A 21 -9.57 -10.40 -5.67
N VAL A 22 -8.47 -11.11 -5.40
CA VAL A 22 -7.15 -10.48 -5.19
C VAL A 22 -6.68 -9.76 -6.46
N ASP A 23 -6.83 -10.38 -7.63
CA ASP A 23 -6.45 -9.79 -8.91
C ASP A 23 -7.35 -8.61 -9.29
N ALA A 24 -8.63 -8.63 -8.89
CA ALA A 24 -9.56 -7.53 -9.13
C ALA A 24 -9.11 -6.20 -8.49
N VAL A 25 -8.29 -6.24 -7.44
CA VAL A 25 -7.68 -5.03 -6.86
C VAL A 25 -6.85 -4.26 -7.88
N PHE A 26 -6.21 -4.95 -8.83
CA PHE A 26 -5.24 -4.38 -9.77
C PHE A 26 -5.76 -4.26 -11.21
N ALA A 27 -6.93 -4.84 -11.51
CA ALA A 27 -7.37 -5.04 -12.90
C ALA A 27 -7.65 -3.75 -13.67
N HIS A 28 -8.28 -2.75 -13.02
CA HIS A 28 -8.72 -1.51 -13.68
C HIS A 28 -8.47 -0.29 -12.77
N PRO A 29 -7.22 0.08 -12.51
CA PRO A 29 -6.96 1.22 -11.66
C PRO A 29 -7.36 2.52 -12.34
N THR A 30 -7.88 3.47 -11.57
CA THR A 30 -7.85 4.86 -12.00
C THR A 30 -6.41 5.36 -11.93
N ASP A 31 -6.04 6.30 -12.80
CA ASP A 31 -4.73 6.96 -12.77
C ASP A 31 -4.93 8.42 -13.15
N SER A 32 -5.12 9.28 -12.15
CA SER A 32 -5.43 10.69 -12.38
C SER A 32 -5.05 11.56 -11.18
N THR A 33 -5.17 12.88 -11.35
CA THR A 33 -5.06 13.79 -10.21
C THR A 33 -6.31 13.68 -9.35
N ASP A 34 -6.14 13.29 -8.09
CA ASP A 34 -7.21 13.26 -7.12
C ASP A 34 -7.75 14.68 -6.87
N LEU A 35 -9.06 14.85 -6.93
CA LEU A 35 -9.67 16.18 -6.85
C LEU A 35 -9.69 16.77 -5.45
N VAL A 36 -9.49 15.95 -4.41
CA VAL A 36 -9.50 16.38 -3.00
C VAL A 36 -8.07 16.62 -2.54
N LEU A 37 -7.21 15.61 -2.68
CA LEU A 37 -5.82 15.63 -2.26
C LEU A 37 -4.92 16.40 -3.23
N ARG A 38 -5.38 16.64 -4.47
CA ARG A 38 -4.64 17.35 -5.53
C ARG A 38 -3.31 16.71 -5.89
N LEU A 39 -3.20 15.40 -5.65
CA LEU A 39 -2.02 14.59 -5.95
C LEU A 39 -2.35 13.60 -7.07
N PRO A 40 -1.40 13.27 -7.96
CA PRO A 40 -1.52 12.13 -8.86
C PRO A 40 -1.65 10.84 -8.05
N LEU A 41 -2.74 10.11 -8.18
CA LEU A 41 -2.98 8.88 -7.44
C LEU A 41 -3.55 7.80 -8.36
N ARG A 42 -3.22 6.56 -8.00
CA ARG A 42 -3.86 5.37 -8.56
C ARG A 42 -4.71 4.71 -7.52
N PHE A 43 -5.97 4.44 -7.86
CA PHE A 43 -6.85 3.65 -7.02
C PHE A 43 -7.22 2.35 -7.71
N GLY A 44 -6.93 1.24 -7.04
CA GLY A 44 -7.49 -0.05 -7.33
C GLY A 44 -8.84 -0.24 -6.63
N LEU A 45 -9.36 -1.46 -6.60
CA LEU A 45 -10.59 -1.78 -5.88
C LEU A 45 -10.37 -1.75 -4.36
N GLY A 46 -10.53 -0.58 -3.74
CA GLY A 46 -10.49 -0.40 -2.27
C GLY A 46 -9.12 -0.01 -1.67
N TRP A 47 -8.07 0.07 -2.48
CA TRP A 47 -6.72 0.48 -2.07
C TRP A 47 -6.14 1.50 -3.06
N ALA A 48 -5.15 2.27 -2.61
CA ALA A 48 -4.26 2.95 -3.54
C ALA A 48 -3.18 1.99 -4.06
N LEU A 49 -2.69 2.27 -5.27
CA LEU A 49 -1.58 1.59 -5.91
C LEU A 49 -0.41 2.57 -6.10
N PRO A 50 0.84 2.10 -6.20
CA PRO A 50 2.00 2.98 -6.38
C PRO A 50 1.85 3.92 -7.57
N HIS A 51 2.08 5.21 -7.34
CA HIS A 51 2.18 6.21 -8.39
C HIS A 51 3.57 6.86 -8.35
N PRO A 52 4.31 6.93 -9.48
CA PRO A 52 5.73 7.33 -9.49
C PRO A 52 5.97 8.76 -8.98
N VAL A 53 4.97 9.65 -9.06
CA VAL A 53 5.09 11.03 -8.55
C VAL A 53 4.79 11.13 -7.06
N SER A 54 3.77 10.42 -6.56
CA SER A 54 3.24 10.64 -5.21
C SER A 54 3.77 9.65 -4.19
N THR A 55 4.17 8.46 -4.63
CA THR A 55 4.80 7.44 -3.78
C THR A 55 6.04 6.84 -4.45
N PRO A 56 7.05 7.67 -4.80
CA PRO A 56 8.29 7.19 -5.44
C PRO A 56 9.12 6.26 -4.54
N TRP A 57 8.83 6.21 -3.25
CA TRP A 57 9.50 5.37 -2.25
C TRP A 57 8.94 3.94 -2.18
N LEU A 58 7.89 3.62 -2.95
CA LEU A 58 7.41 2.26 -3.15
C LEU A 58 8.00 1.68 -4.46
N PRO A 59 8.33 0.38 -4.50
CA PRO A 59 8.67 -0.29 -5.76
C PRO A 59 7.56 -0.15 -6.79
N GLY A 60 7.89 0.38 -7.97
CA GLY A 60 6.90 0.69 -9.01
C GLY A 60 6.51 -0.49 -9.90
N ASP A 61 7.31 -1.55 -9.89
CA ASP A 61 7.14 -2.80 -10.65
C ASP A 61 6.41 -3.89 -9.85
N HIS A 62 6.23 -3.70 -8.54
CA HIS A 62 5.55 -4.65 -7.68
C HIS A 62 4.03 -4.46 -7.66
N ARG A 63 3.29 -5.56 -7.48
CA ARG A 63 1.87 -5.60 -7.13
C ARG A 63 1.67 -5.17 -5.69
N ILE A 64 1.61 -3.85 -5.48
CA ILE A 64 1.42 -3.24 -4.15
C ILE A 64 0.03 -2.62 -4.02
N ALA A 65 -0.64 -2.92 -2.90
CA ALA A 65 -1.87 -2.26 -2.47
C ALA A 65 -1.64 -1.63 -1.09
N PHE A 66 -1.93 -0.34 -0.94
CA PHE A 66 -1.60 0.40 0.29
C PHE A 66 -2.62 1.50 0.60
N TRP A 67 -2.54 2.04 1.82
CA TRP A 67 -3.14 3.33 2.14
C TRP A 67 -2.43 3.99 3.32
N GLY A 68 -2.43 5.32 3.32
CA GLY A 68 -1.94 6.15 4.42
C GLY A 68 -3.08 6.80 5.20
N GLY A 69 -2.95 6.88 6.52
CA GLY A 69 -3.87 7.62 7.38
C GLY A 69 -3.34 9.01 7.71
N TRP A 70 -4.26 9.97 7.88
CA TRP A 70 -3.90 11.30 8.34
C TRP A 70 -3.14 11.23 9.67
N GLY A 71 -2.04 11.97 9.75
CA GLY A 71 -1.10 11.89 10.87
C GLY A 71 0.15 11.05 10.58
N GLY A 72 0.09 10.15 9.59
CA GLY A 72 1.26 9.39 9.11
C GLY A 72 1.21 7.88 9.35
N SER A 73 0.06 7.30 9.72
CA SER A 73 -0.08 5.83 9.78
C SER A 73 -0.06 5.27 8.36
N LEU A 74 0.39 4.05 8.20
CA LEU A 74 0.62 3.47 6.88
C LEU A 74 0.49 1.96 6.92
N VAL A 75 -0.16 1.39 5.91
CA VAL A 75 -0.16 -0.05 5.67
C VAL A 75 0.10 -0.35 4.19
N ILE A 76 0.95 -1.32 3.93
CA ILE A 76 1.40 -1.74 2.59
C ILE A 76 1.26 -3.25 2.49
N CYS A 77 0.64 -3.73 1.42
CA CYS A 77 0.58 -5.13 1.03
C CYS A 77 1.36 -5.31 -0.26
N ASP A 78 2.52 -5.95 -0.20
CA ASP A 78 3.32 -6.31 -1.36
C ASP A 78 3.11 -7.80 -1.65
N LEU A 79 2.42 -8.09 -2.76
CA LEU A 79 2.07 -9.46 -3.13
C LEU A 79 3.28 -10.21 -3.69
N ASP A 80 4.20 -9.50 -4.34
CA ASP A 80 5.37 -10.11 -4.98
C ASP A 80 6.42 -10.51 -3.93
N ARG A 81 6.59 -9.69 -2.88
CA ARG A 81 7.38 -10.07 -1.69
C ARG A 81 6.60 -10.88 -0.66
N ARG A 82 5.29 -11.12 -0.87
CA ARG A 82 4.37 -11.72 0.12
C ARG A 82 4.52 -11.06 1.50
N MET A 83 4.63 -9.74 1.52
CA MET A 83 4.95 -8.95 2.70
C MET A 83 3.79 -8.02 3.07
N THR A 84 3.60 -7.81 4.37
CA THR A 84 2.80 -6.69 4.86
C THR A 84 3.61 -5.85 5.82
N PHE A 85 3.68 -4.55 5.56
CA PHE A 85 4.27 -3.57 6.45
C PHE A 85 3.17 -2.69 7.03
N ALA A 86 3.19 -2.46 8.35
CA ALA A 86 2.26 -1.57 9.02
C ALA A 86 3.00 -0.69 10.03
N TYR A 87 2.73 0.62 9.97
CA TYR A 87 3.22 1.60 10.93
C TYR A 87 2.03 2.34 11.57
N VAL A 88 2.01 2.34 12.90
CA VAL A 88 0.96 2.94 13.72
C VAL A 88 1.61 3.82 14.78
N MET A 89 1.07 5.01 14.95
CA MET A 89 1.55 6.00 15.91
C MET A 89 0.39 6.86 16.42
N ASN A 90 0.60 7.51 17.57
CA ASN A 90 -0.35 8.47 18.16
C ASN A 90 0.14 9.93 18.07
N ARG A 91 1.44 10.17 17.84
CA ARG A 91 1.98 11.50 17.59
C ARG A 91 1.87 11.83 16.11
N MET A 92 0.85 12.60 15.74
CA MET A 92 0.54 12.96 14.37
C MET A 92 1.55 13.93 13.75
N ALA A 93 1.83 13.75 12.47
CA ALA A 93 2.47 14.73 11.58
C ALA A 93 1.44 15.36 10.65
N ALA A 94 1.76 16.49 10.02
CA ALA A 94 0.90 17.13 9.03
C ALA A 94 1.02 16.45 7.65
N SER A 95 0.65 15.17 7.56
CA SER A 95 0.77 14.37 6.34
C SER A 95 -0.45 13.48 6.11
N VAL A 96 -0.81 13.25 4.84
CA VAL A 96 -2.01 12.50 4.43
C VAL A 96 -1.73 11.12 3.82
N ILE A 97 -0.61 10.95 3.11
CA ILE A 97 -0.26 9.69 2.42
C ILE A 97 1.18 9.28 2.82
N GLY A 98 1.37 9.11 4.13
CA GLY A 98 2.68 8.83 4.73
C GLY A 98 3.39 10.09 5.25
N SER A 99 4.10 9.92 6.37
CA SER A 99 4.98 10.92 6.98
C SER A 99 6.45 10.58 6.73
N ASP A 100 7.37 11.52 6.96
CA ASP A 100 8.82 11.28 6.86
C ASP A 100 9.25 10.03 7.64
N ARG A 101 8.69 9.82 8.84
CA ARG A 101 8.97 8.63 9.67
C ARG A 101 8.48 7.35 9.03
N SER A 102 7.23 7.32 8.56
CA SER A 102 6.69 6.10 7.95
C SER A 102 7.43 5.76 6.65
N ILE A 103 7.81 6.78 5.87
CA ILE A 103 8.57 6.62 4.63
C ILE A 103 9.98 6.09 4.92
N ASP A 104 10.69 6.66 5.90
CA ASP A 104 12.02 6.17 6.31
C ASP A 104 11.95 4.70 6.74
N TYR A 105 10.97 4.32 7.57
CA TYR A 105 10.82 2.95 8.03
C TYR A 105 10.50 1.98 6.90
N VAL A 106 9.61 2.35 5.97
CA VAL A 106 9.30 1.53 4.80
C VAL A 106 10.54 1.36 3.92
N THR A 107 11.25 2.44 3.64
CA THR A 107 12.46 2.43 2.81
C THR A 107 13.50 1.47 3.39
N ARG A 108 13.71 1.52 4.71
CA ARG A 108 14.61 0.61 5.42
C ARG A 108 14.11 -0.84 5.41
N ALA A 109 12.80 -1.06 5.55
CA ALA A 109 12.22 -2.39 5.49
C ALA A 109 12.43 -3.05 4.12
N TYR A 110 12.21 -2.32 3.02
CA TYR A 110 12.50 -2.81 1.68
C TYR A 110 13.99 -3.05 1.46
N ALA A 111 14.86 -2.14 1.90
CA ALA A 111 16.31 -2.30 1.78
C ALA A 111 16.86 -3.54 2.52
N ALA A 112 16.21 -3.97 3.60
CA ALA A 112 16.61 -5.14 4.37
C ALA A 112 16.26 -6.49 3.69
N LEU A 113 15.45 -6.48 2.64
CA LEU A 113 14.92 -7.69 2.00
C LEU A 113 15.63 -8.05 0.68
N GLY A 114 16.70 -7.33 0.31
CA GLY A 114 17.44 -7.51 -0.95
C GLY A 114 16.61 -7.20 -2.19
#